data_AF-A0A1I6DUB5-F1
#
_entry.id   AF-A0A1I6DUB5-F1
#
_cell.length_a   1.000
_cell.length_b   1.000
_cell.length_c   1.000
_cell.angle_alpha   90.00
_cell.angle_beta   90.00
_cell.angle_gamma   90.00
#
_symmetry.space_group_name_H-M   'P 1'
#
loop_
_entity.id
_entity.type
_entity.pdbx_description
1 polymer ?
#
loop_
_entity_poly.entity_id
_entity_poly.type
_entity_poly.pdbx_seq_one_letter_code
_entity_poly.pdbx_strand_id
1 'polypeptide(L)'
;MVKQLGCTHCDTACSDCLLDSQTRHDHDHLDRKAALAWLGDDFSHYIGLPDEEKFSLPDAQYCPGTIEDAVRRAINEGADKLTLWMNGPLNEWDLYARQFRAAIQNYRLKDNVAVEIVIPAGVDDPEVLHELAQFAAIGVRLCHAEQEVSFPIVAQIAFADRVITLASRSQQATVPGPHWHQNDELVVRSQCYRPAALREFALPAITANYTEPVKDIQIHKELNGPFSQFGQRFWDVLFDGHEKVQNLMKTNRITHIHYTDRYLQNPVALALLSTLLKPLKTLMTKDAEVVIDTLFKNKDRPGNRPSHDWMSEADFQDFADQWFAASMGKAADITVFDYPRDIPHHRKLMVNFDNGQVLKIRFDQGMGYWRIDFPYVWRSFDFNDDVTSQLHKMAKACKEGKVINGEENWSTDVVVEVMEP
;
A
#
# COMPACT_ATOMS: atom_id res chain seq x y z
N MET A 1 34.27 -14.33 9.43
CA MET A 1 34.75 -15.37 8.50
C MET A 1 36.23 -15.20 8.13
N VAL A 2 36.66 -14.30 7.23
CA VAL A 2 38.09 -14.21 6.81
C VAL A 2 39.05 -13.99 7.98
N LYS A 3 38.71 -13.10 8.92
CA LYS A 3 39.52 -12.85 10.13
C LYS A 3 39.71 -14.09 11.02
N GLN A 4 38.71 -14.99 11.08
CA GLN A 4 38.79 -16.21 11.89
C GLN A 4 39.78 -17.23 11.32
N LEU A 5 40.02 -17.22 10.00
CA LEU A 5 41.02 -18.08 9.37
C LEU A 5 42.47 -17.65 9.73
N GLY A 6 42.67 -16.40 10.15
CA GLY A 6 43.94 -15.84 10.60
C GLY A 6 44.43 -16.31 11.98
N CYS A 7 43.94 -17.45 12.47
CA CYS A 7 44.29 -18.00 13.77
C CYS A 7 45.79 -18.31 13.89
N THR A 8 46.40 -17.99 15.03
CA THR A 8 47.82 -18.26 15.33
C THR A 8 48.04 -19.55 16.13
N HIS A 9 46.97 -20.21 16.56
CA HIS A 9 47.01 -21.33 17.51
C HIS A 9 47.03 -22.73 16.86
N CYS A 10 46.71 -22.85 15.57
CA CYS A 10 46.68 -24.14 14.87
C CYS A 10 47.18 -24.03 13.43
N ASP A 11 47.56 -25.16 12.84
CA ASP A 11 47.96 -25.24 11.43
C ASP A 11 46.81 -25.59 10.49
N THR A 12 45.88 -26.45 10.93
CA THR A 12 44.76 -26.97 10.12
C THR A 12 43.43 -26.36 10.55
N ALA A 13 42.92 -26.73 11.72
CA ALA A 13 41.67 -26.22 12.29
C ALA A 13 41.66 -26.33 13.83
N CYS A 14 40.95 -25.43 14.48
CA CYS A 14 40.68 -25.45 15.93
C CYS A 14 39.33 -24.79 16.23
N SER A 15 38.90 -24.83 17.49
CA SER A 15 37.65 -24.21 17.97
C SER A 15 37.58 -22.71 17.74
N ASP A 16 38.73 -22.03 17.61
CA ASP A 16 38.78 -20.58 17.47
C ASP A 16 38.65 -20.13 16.01
N CYS A 17 38.86 -21.03 15.04
CA CYS A 17 38.89 -20.67 13.61
C CYS A 17 37.81 -21.36 12.77
N LEU A 18 37.72 -22.70 12.82
CA LEU A 18 36.96 -23.49 11.85
C LEU A 18 36.15 -24.62 12.49
N LEU A 19 36.44 -25.05 13.73
CA LEU A 19 35.69 -26.12 14.39
C LEU A 19 34.54 -25.56 15.21
N ASP A 20 33.32 -25.92 14.84
CA ASP A 20 32.10 -25.69 15.61
C ASP A 20 31.24 -26.97 15.66
N SER A 21 30.02 -26.86 16.19
CA SER A 21 29.11 -28.01 16.30
C SER A 21 28.77 -28.67 14.96
N GLN A 22 28.86 -27.94 13.85
CA GLN A 22 28.55 -28.42 12.50
C GLN A 22 29.81 -28.98 11.81
N THR A 23 30.95 -28.31 11.94
CA THR A 23 32.17 -28.67 11.19
C THR A 23 33.07 -29.69 11.90
N ARG A 24 32.83 -30.00 13.18
CA ARG A 24 33.65 -30.96 13.96
C ARG A 24 33.72 -32.37 13.34
N HIS A 25 32.73 -32.76 12.55
CA HIS A 25 32.66 -34.08 11.91
C HIS A 25 33.60 -34.19 10.70
N ASP A 26 34.02 -33.06 10.15
CA ASP A 26 34.91 -32.96 8.99
C ASP A 26 36.31 -32.46 9.38
N HIS A 27 36.70 -32.58 10.66
CA HIS A 27 37.97 -32.06 11.20
C HIS A 27 39.18 -32.36 10.30
N ASP A 28 39.29 -33.59 9.81
CA ASP A 28 40.43 -34.06 9.00
C ASP A 28 40.45 -33.48 7.58
N HIS A 29 39.37 -32.82 7.16
CA HIS A 29 39.21 -32.16 5.87
C HIS A 29 39.33 -30.62 5.96
N LEU A 30 39.46 -30.06 7.16
CA LEU A 30 39.54 -28.61 7.36
C LEU A 30 41.00 -28.11 7.36
N ASP A 31 41.28 -27.15 6.49
CA ASP A 31 42.57 -26.47 6.43
C ASP A 31 42.38 -24.95 6.24
N ARG A 32 42.59 -24.20 7.31
CA ARG A 32 42.45 -22.74 7.30
C ARG A 32 43.49 -22.05 6.41
N LYS A 33 44.69 -22.61 6.25
CA LYS A 33 45.77 -22.01 5.45
C LYS A 33 45.48 -22.21 3.97
N ALA A 34 45.04 -23.40 3.58
CA ALA A 34 44.57 -23.67 2.23
C ALA A 34 43.35 -22.79 1.87
N ALA A 35 42.40 -22.64 2.80
CA ALA A 35 41.27 -21.73 2.63
C ALA A 35 41.71 -20.26 2.47
N LEU A 36 42.63 -19.75 3.30
CA LEU A 36 43.18 -18.40 3.15
C LEU A 36 43.88 -18.19 1.82
N ALA A 37 44.71 -19.16 1.40
CA ALA A 37 45.42 -19.09 0.13
C ALA A 37 44.45 -19.10 -1.06
N TRP A 38 43.37 -19.88 -0.97
CA TRP A 38 42.33 -19.92 -2.00
C TRP A 38 41.52 -18.63 -2.09
N LEU A 39 41.16 -18.03 -0.95
CA LEU A 39 40.46 -16.75 -0.91
C LEU A 39 41.35 -15.62 -1.48
N GLY A 40 42.63 -15.62 -1.14
CA GLY A 40 43.57 -14.54 -1.50
C GLY A 40 43.34 -13.26 -0.70
N ASP A 41 44.27 -12.32 -0.81
CA ASP A 41 44.29 -11.09 0.00
C ASP A 41 43.13 -10.13 -0.35
N ASP A 42 42.71 -10.13 -1.62
CA ASP A 42 41.67 -9.23 -2.13
C ASP A 42 40.24 -9.74 -1.88
N PHE A 43 40.05 -10.95 -1.35
CA PHE A 43 38.70 -11.51 -1.16
C PHE A 43 37.78 -10.57 -0.38
N SER A 44 38.31 -9.96 0.67
CA SER A 44 37.58 -9.01 1.52
C SER A 44 37.15 -7.74 0.78
N HIS A 45 37.84 -7.36 -0.30
CA HIS A 45 37.45 -6.26 -1.16
C HIS A 45 36.24 -6.65 -2.02
N TYR A 46 36.20 -7.87 -2.56
CA TYR A 46 35.11 -8.33 -3.43
C TYR A 46 33.79 -8.61 -2.70
N ILE A 47 33.84 -8.93 -1.41
CA ILE A 47 32.64 -9.18 -0.59
C ILE A 47 32.30 -8.01 0.34
N GLY A 48 33.08 -6.92 0.29
CA GLY A 48 32.88 -5.74 1.09
C GLY A 48 31.65 -4.95 0.64
N LEU A 49 31.05 -4.19 1.56
CA LEU A 49 30.01 -3.23 1.22
C LEU A 49 30.61 -2.13 0.32
N PRO A 50 30.07 -1.86 -0.89
CA PRO A 50 30.55 -0.80 -1.77
C PRO A 50 30.53 0.56 -1.05
N ASP A 51 31.49 1.43 -1.35
CA ASP A 51 31.63 2.72 -0.65
C ASP A 51 30.39 3.63 -0.83
N GLU A 52 29.72 3.53 -1.97
CA GLU A 52 28.47 4.25 -2.25
C GLU A 52 27.28 3.78 -1.37
N GLU A 53 27.30 2.53 -0.93
CA GLU A 53 26.30 1.95 -0.02
C GLU A 53 26.59 2.25 1.45
N LYS A 54 27.80 2.74 1.76
CA LYS A 54 28.12 3.15 3.14
C LYS A 54 27.43 4.45 3.53
N PHE A 55 26.95 5.24 2.57
CA PHE A 55 26.29 6.53 2.81
C PHE A 55 27.06 7.49 3.73
N SER A 56 28.40 7.47 3.65
CA SER A 56 29.29 8.22 4.55
C SER A 56 29.19 7.85 6.04
N LEU A 57 28.53 6.74 6.38
CA LEU A 57 28.50 6.16 7.71
C LEU A 57 29.77 5.31 7.90
N PRO A 58 30.66 5.67 8.85
CA PRO A 58 32.00 5.07 8.95
C PRO A 58 31.98 3.59 9.35
N ASP A 59 30.93 3.14 10.05
CA ASP A 59 30.75 1.78 10.54
C ASP A 59 29.61 1.03 9.81
N ALA A 60 29.18 1.52 8.64
CA ALA A 60 28.15 0.87 7.85
C ALA A 60 28.47 -0.60 7.58
N GLN A 61 27.50 -1.45 7.89
CA GLN A 61 27.53 -2.87 7.59
C GLN A 61 26.27 -3.27 6.84
N TYR A 62 26.40 -4.22 5.93
CA TYR A 62 25.24 -4.88 5.35
C TYR A 62 24.34 -5.45 6.46
N CYS A 63 23.05 -5.20 6.35
CA CYS A 63 22.03 -5.72 7.23
C CYS A 63 21.22 -6.82 6.51
N PRO A 64 21.32 -8.09 6.92
CA PRO A 64 20.62 -9.18 6.24
C PRO A 64 19.11 -9.16 6.50
N GLY A 65 18.32 -9.56 5.50
CA GLY A 65 16.86 -9.59 5.57
C GLY A 65 16.20 -8.21 5.43
N THR A 66 14.89 -8.15 5.63
CA THR A 66 14.11 -6.92 5.46
C THR A 66 14.38 -5.88 6.56
N ILE A 67 14.00 -4.62 6.33
CA ILE A 67 13.97 -3.62 7.42
C ILE A 67 13.04 -4.10 8.53
N GLU A 68 11.91 -4.73 8.18
CA GLU A 68 11.01 -5.36 9.15
C GLU A 68 11.74 -6.44 9.97
N ASP A 69 12.51 -7.33 9.34
CA ASP A 69 13.30 -8.34 10.05
C ASP A 69 14.32 -7.70 11.00
N ALA A 70 14.98 -6.62 10.55
CA ALA A 70 15.96 -5.91 11.36
C ALA A 70 15.33 -5.25 12.58
N VAL A 71 14.20 -4.58 12.41
CA VAL A 71 13.40 -4.00 13.51
C VAL A 71 12.91 -5.12 14.44
N ARG A 72 12.39 -6.22 13.91
CA ARG A 72 11.90 -7.35 14.70
C ARG A 72 12.99 -7.99 15.54
N ARG A 73 14.17 -8.22 14.98
CA ARG A 73 15.34 -8.71 15.74
C ARG A 73 15.72 -7.74 16.85
N ALA A 74 15.78 -6.45 16.56
CA ALA A 74 16.15 -5.44 17.54
C ALA A 74 15.13 -5.33 18.69
N ILE A 75 13.82 -5.43 18.40
CA ILE A 75 12.77 -5.52 19.43
C ILE A 75 12.98 -6.74 20.33
N ASN A 76 13.26 -7.91 19.73
CA ASN A 76 13.54 -9.13 20.50
C ASN A 76 14.84 -9.02 21.33
N GLU A 77 15.77 -8.17 20.93
CA GLU A 77 17.00 -7.83 21.67
C GLU A 77 16.79 -6.73 22.74
N GLY A 78 15.59 -6.18 22.87
CA GLY A 78 15.23 -5.21 23.92
C GLY A 78 15.26 -3.74 23.49
N ALA A 79 14.97 -3.43 22.22
CA ALA A 79 14.78 -2.05 21.78
C ALA A 79 13.62 -1.36 22.54
N ASP A 80 13.82 -0.11 22.93
CA ASP A 80 12.87 0.67 23.74
C ASP A 80 12.09 1.71 22.91
N LYS A 81 12.67 2.17 21.79
CA LYS A 81 12.05 3.14 20.89
C LYS A 81 12.40 2.88 19.43
N LEU A 82 11.41 3.06 18.55
CA LEU A 82 11.56 3.12 17.10
C LEU A 82 11.27 4.54 16.63
N THR A 83 12.17 5.10 15.82
CA THR A 83 11.93 6.29 15.02
C THR A 83 11.89 5.85 13.56
N LEU A 84 10.76 6.03 12.88
CA LEU A 84 10.51 5.50 11.54
C LEU A 84 10.25 6.66 10.56
N TRP A 85 10.94 6.66 9.43
CA TRP A 85 10.79 7.72 8.42
C TRP A 85 9.70 7.36 7.42
N MET A 86 8.72 8.26 7.30
CA MET A 86 7.76 8.28 6.20
C MET A 86 8.17 9.35 5.20
N ASN A 87 8.37 8.95 3.95
CA ASN A 87 8.78 9.81 2.85
C ASN A 87 7.92 9.53 1.61
N GLY A 88 8.33 10.14 0.49
CA GLY A 88 7.65 10.03 -0.79
C GLY A 88 6.47 10.98 -0.93
N PRO A 89 5.89 11.04 -2.13
CA PRO A 89 4.81 11.97 -2.43
C PRO A 89 3.51 11.53 -1.76
N LEU A 90 2.75 12.49 -1.22
CA LEU A 90 1.55 12.22 -0.40
C LEU A 90 0.46 11.45 -1.16
N ASN A 91 0.37 11.61 -2.47
CA ASN A 91 -0.59 10.90 -3.31
C ASN A 91 -0.31 9.37 -3.36
N GLU A 92 0.91 8.93 -3.06
CA GLU A 92 1.27 7.50 -2.99
C GLU A 92 1.07 6.91 -1.58
N TRP A 93 0.73 7.73 -0.58
CA TRP A 93 0.54 7.27 0.78
C TRP A 93 -0.74 6.43 0.93
N ASP A 94 -0.59 5.26 1.53
CA ASP A 94 -1.68 4.42 1.98
C ASP A 94 -1.51 4.05 3.45
N LEU A 95 -1.98 4.94 4.33
CA LEU A 95 -1.97 4.76 5.79
C LEU A 95 -2.92 3.66 6.26
N TYR A 96 -3.81 3.19 5.37
CA TYR A 96 -4.70 2.09 5.65
C TYR A 96 -4.17 0.74 5.18
N ALA A 97 -3.07 0.72 4.43
CA ALA A 97 -2.46 -0.53 3.99
C ALA A 97 -2.17 -1.44 5.18
N ARG A 98 -2.62 -2.70 5.06
CA ARG A 98 -2.52 -3.69 6.12
C ARG A 98 -1.10 -3.87 6.65
N GLN A 99 -0.10 -3.93 5.76
CA GLN A 99 1.31 -4.08 6.12
C GLN A 99 1.78 -2.92 7.03
N PHE A 100 1.51 -1.69 6.63
CA PHE A 100 1.87 -0.49 7.39
C PHE A 100 1.15 -0.44 8.74
N ARG A 101 -0.19 -0.54 8.75
CA ARG A 101 -1.00 -0.49 9.98
C ARG A 101 -0.57 -1.56 10.97
N ALA A 102 -0.45 -2.81 10.50
CA ALA A 102 -0.10 -3.94 11.36
C ALA A 102 1.30 -3.76 11.96
N ALA A 103 2.28 -3.27 11.19
CA ALA A 103 3.62 -3.00 11.70
C ALA A 103 3.57 -2.00 12.87
N ILE A 104 2.97 -0.82 12.66
CA ILE A 104 2.91 0.24 13.68
C ILE A 104 2.13 -0.21 14.92
N GLN A 105 0.96 -0.85 14.73
CA GLN A 105 0.15 -1.36 15.83
C GLN A 105 0.86 -2.47 16.60
N ASN A 106 1.55 -3.40 15.92
CA ASN A 106 2.30 -4.46 16.60
C ASN A 106 3.41 -3.86 17.46
N TYR A 107 4.22 -2.93 16.91
CA TYR A 107 5.30 -2.28 17.64
C TYR A 107 4.77 -1.56 18.89
N ARG A 108 3.67 -0.80 18.74
CA ARG A 108 3.17 0.04 19.82
C ARG A 108 2.34 -0.73 20.85
N LEU A 109 1.41 -1.58 20.40
CA LEU A 109 0.39 -2.20 21.25
C LEU A 109 0.77 -3.60 21.73
N LYS A 110 1.49 -4.39 20.92
CA LYS A 110 1.89 -5.75 21.28
C LYS A 110 3.27 -5.79 21.90
N ASP A 111 4.24 -5.12 21.27
CA ASP A 111 5.63 -5.11 21.73
C ASP A 111 5.88 -4.04 22.80
N ASN A 112 4.94 -3.10 22.99
CA ASN A 112 5.02 -1.98 23.94
C ASN A 112 6.28 -1.11 23.76
N VAL A 113 6.73 -0.95 22.52
CA VAL A 113 7.86 -0.09 22.15
C VAL A 113 7.35 1.33 21.91
N ALA A 114 8.13 2.34 22.27
CA ALA A 114 7.79 3.72 21.92
C ALA A 114 7.96 3.91 20.42
N VAL A 115 6.95 4.46 19.72
CA VAL A 115 7.01 4.65 18.26
C VAL A 115 6.91 6.12 17.93
N GLU A 116 7.88 6.61 17.18
CA GLU A 116 7.89 7.93 16.55
C GLU A 116 7.85 7.74 15.04
N ILE A 117 6.94 8.47 14.38
CA ILE A 117 6.84 8.54 12.94
C ILE A 117 7.33 9.92 12.51
N VAL A 118 8.36 9.96 11.68
CA VAL A 118 8.88 11.17 11.07
C VAL A 118 8.15 11.40 9.76
N ILE A 119 7.34 12.46 9.70
CA ILE A 119 6.59 12.87 8.51
C ILE A 119 7.29 14.02 7.78
N PRO A 120 7.17 14.13 6.44
CA PRO A 120 7.76 15.22 5.69
C PRO A 120 7.11 16.55 6.09
N ALA A 121 7.82 17.66 5.82
CA ALA A 121 7.24 18.98 6.00
C ALA A 121 6.13 19.23 4.96
N GLY A 122 5.14 20.04 5.32
CA GLY A 122 4.08 20.44 4.38
C GLY A 122 2.92 19.43 4.26
N VAL A 123 2.76 18.50 5.20
CA VAL A 123 1.54 17.68 5.30
C VAL A 123 0.44 18.51 5.94
N ASP A 124 -0.47 19.03 5.11
CA ASP A 124 -1.62 19.83 5.53
C ASP A 124 -2.98 19.29 5.02
N ASP A 125 -2.95 18.24 4.19
CA ASP A 125 -4.14 17.56 3.69
C ASP A 125 -5.01 17.05 4.86
N PRO A 126 -6.26 17.54 5.02
CA PRO A 126 -7.11 17.18 6.15
C PRO A 126 -7.40 15.69 6.27
N GLU A 127 -7.47 14.97 5.13
CA GLU A 127 -7.75 13.54 5.11
C GLU A 127 -6.53 12.75 5.59
N VAL A 128 -5.33 13.10 5.14
CA VAL A 128 -4.08 12.50 5.62
C VAL A 128 -3.88 12.79 7.11
N LEU A 129 -4.14 14.03 7.56
CA LEU A 129 -4.05 14.39 8.97
C LEU A 129 -5.00 13.55 9.83
N HIS A 130 -6.23 13.34 9.35
CA HIS A 130 -7.23 12.50 9.99
C HIS A 130 -6.77 11.04 10.11
N GLU A 131 -6.19 10.47 9.05
CA GLU A 131 -5.62 9.12 9.09
C GLU A 131 -4.43 9.01 10.05
N LEU A 132 -3.57 10.04 10.09
CA LEU A 132 -2.44 10.11 11.04
C LEU A 132 -2.91 10.18 12.50
N ALA A 133 -4.04 10.83 12.78
CA ALA A 133 -4.60 10.95 14.12
C ALA A 133 -4.94 9.60 14.77
N GLN A 134 -5.28 8.58 13.98
CA GLN A 134 -5.52 7.23 14.49
C GLN A 134 -4.27 6.61 15.11
N PHE A 135 -3.09 6.88 14.53
CA PHE A 135 -1.83 6.41 15.09
C PHE A 135 -1.47 7.20 16.36
N ALA A 136 -1.70 8.51 16.37
CA ALA A 136 -1.53 9.33 17.55
C ALA A 136 -2.42 8.86 18.72
N ALA A 137 -3.66 8.46 18.43
CA ALA A 137 -4.61 7.94 19.43
C ALA A 137 -4.13 6.65 20.13
N ILE A 138 -3.29 5.83 19.48
CA ILE A 138 -2.66 4.65 20.10
C ILE A 138 -1.29 4.95 20.74
N GLY A 139 -0.91 6.23 20.83
CA GLY A 139 0.31 6.70 21.48
C GLY A 139 1.55 6.70 20.59
N VAL A 140 1.40 6.71 19.27
CA VAL A 140 2.49 7.00 18.34
C VAL A 140 2.75 8.51 18.33
N ARG A 141 4.01 8.94 18.43
CA ARG A 141 4.36 10.35 18.28
C ARG A 141 4.60 10.68 16.81
N LEU A 142 4.00 11.77 16.35
CA LEU A 142 4.29 12.32 15.02
C LEU A 142 5.35 13.41 15.16
N CYS A 143 6.35 13.40 14.29
CA CYS A 143 7.50 14.29 14.38
C CYS A 143 7.90 14.81 13.00
N HIS A 144 8.56 15.97 12.98
CA HIS A 144 9.40 16.40 11.86
C HIS A 144 10.87 16.24 12.23
N ALA A 145 11.70 15.88 11.26
CA ALA A 145 13.14 16.03 11.41
C ALA A 145 13.50 17.52 11.44
N GLU A 146 14.30 17.94 12.42
CA GLU A 146 14.76 19.34 12.50
C GLU A 146 15.79 19.67 11.41
N GLN A 147 16.48 18.65 10.92
CA GLN A 147 17.50 18.76 9.88
C GLN A 147 17.26 17.66 8.84
N GLU A 148 17.43 18.02 7.58
CA GLU A 148 17.41 17.04 6.49
C GLU A 148 18.59 16.08 6.65
N VAL A 149 18.29 14.78 6.61
CA VAL A 149 19.31 13.75 6.72
C VAL A 149 19.93 13.55 5.34
N SER A 150 21.26 13.69 5.24
CA SER A 150 21.99 13.68 3.96
C SER A 150 22.08 12.30 3.27
N PHE A 151 21.41 11.29 3.82
CA PHE A 151 21.42 9.92 3.33
C PHE A 151 20.05 9.28 3.54
N PRO A 152 19.73 8.16 2.86
CA PRO A 152 18.38 7.63 2.85
C PRO A 152 18.13 6.78 4.11
N ILE A 153 17.96 7.47 5.23
CA ILE A 153 17.59 6.89 6.51
C ILE A 153 16.15 6.35 6.45
N VAL A 154 15.95 5.16 7.01
CA VAL A 154 14.65 4.50 7.05
C VAL A 154 14.15 4.40 8.49
N ALA A 155 15.04 4.00 9.42
CA ALA A 155 14.68 3.84 10.81
C ALA A 155 15.87 4.09 11.75
N GLN A 156 15.58 4.52 12.96
CA GLN A 156 16.47 4.44 14.11
C GLN A 156 15.81 3.60 15.19
N ILE A 157 16.59 2.70 15.75
CA ILE A 157 16.16 1.77 16.79
C ILE A 157 17.01 2.07 18.02
N ALA A 158 16.38 2.63 19.04
CA ALA A 158 17.06 2.94 20.28
C ALA A 158 17.00 1.75 21.25
N PHE A 159 18.04 1.69 22.06
CA PHE A 159 18.17 0.88 23.26
C PHE A 159 18.61 1.82 24.39
N ALA A 160 18.65 1.30 25.62
CA ALA A 160 19.11 2.06 26.77
C ALA A 160 20.53 2.64 26.64
N ASP A 161 21.42 1.98 25.88
CA ASP A 161 22.85 2.29 25.79
C ASP A 161 23.34 2.63 24.36
N ARG A 162 22.54 2.39 23.33
CA ARG A 162 22.96 2.54 21.92
C ARG A 162 21.79 2.83 20.99
N VAL A 163 22.11 3.24 19.76
CA VAL A 163 21.15 3.37 18.66
C VAL A 163 21.66 2.63 17.44
N ILE A 164 20.78 1.88 16.78
CA ILE A 164 21.02 1.31 15.46
C ILE A 164 20.29 2.18 14.44
N THR A 165 21.00 2.68 13.45
CA THR A 165 20.43 3.41 12.31
C THR A 165 20.40 2.48 11.11
N LEU A 166 19.23 2.35 10.48
CA LEU A 166 19.02 1.63 9.23
C LEU A 166 18.88 2.62 8.08
N ALA A 167 19.59 2.35 6.98
CA ALA A 167 19.51 3.13 5.74
C ALA A 167 19.35 2.20 4.54
N SER A 168 18.61 2.67 3.53
CA SER A 168 18.38 1.95 2.27
C SER A 168 17.90 2.93 1.21
N ARG A 169 18.28 2.72 -0.05
CA ARG A 169 17.78 3.51 -1.19
C ARG A 169 16.33 3.21 -1.56
N SER A 170 15.73 2.19 -0.94
CA SER A 170 14.33 1.83 -1.16
C SER A 170 13.41 3.01 -0.85
N GLN A 171 12.77 3.56 -1.87
CA GLN A 171 11.69 4.52 -1.68
C GLN A 171 10.44 3.83 -1.16
N GLN A 172 10.13 2.62 -1.65
CA GLN A 172 8.94 1.86 -1.27
C GLN A 172 8.93 1.49 0.21
N ALA A 173 10.10 1.28 0.81
CA ALA A 173 10.22 0.97 2.23
C ALA A 173 9.83 2.13 3.16
N THR A 174 9.88 3.38 2.69
CA THR A 174 9.55 4.58 3.47
C THR A 174 8.25 5.26 3.02
N VAL A 175 7.59 4.76 1.97
CA VAL A 175 6.23 5.19 1.62
C VAL A 175 5.25 4.31 2.39
N PRO A 176 4.36 4.86 3.24
CA PRO A 176 3.35 4.05 3.94
C PRO A 176 2.48 3.32 2.91
N GLY A 177 2.45 1.99 3.01
CA GLY A 177 1.76 1.17 2.02
C GLY A 177 2.04 -0.33 2.17
N PRO A 178 1.65 -1.16 1.18
CA PRO A 178 1.83 -2.61 1.20
C PRO A 178 3.29 -3.08 1.26
N HIS A 179 4.24 -2.25 0.84
CA HIS A 179 5.67 -2.56 0.82
C HIS A 179 6.44 -1.94 1.99
N TRP A 180 5.74 -1.42 3.00
CA TRP A 180 6.36 -0.79 4.16
C TRP A 180 7.41 -1.71 4.80
N HIS A 181 8.63 -1.19 4.93
CA HIS A 181 9.80 -1.90 5.48
C HIS A 181 10.15 -3.25 4.80
N GLN A 182 9.59 -3.53 3.62
CA GLN A 182 10.08 -4.59 2.75
C GLN A 182 11.31 -4.09 1.98
N ASN A 183 12.08 -5.01 1.41
CA ASN A 183 13.28 -4.66 0.67
C ASN A 183 13.14 -4.96 -0.81
N ASP A 184 13.27 -3.92 -1.63
CA ASP A 184 13.64 -3.99 -3.04
C ASP A 184 15.10 -3.54 -3.28
N GLU A 185 15.75 -2.98 -2.26
CA GLU A 185 17.13 -2.47 -2.29
C GLU A 185 17.96 -2.96 -1.09
N LEU A 186 19.28 -2.73 -1.15
CA LEU A 186 20.19 -3.09 -0.07
C LEU A 186 19.89 -2.30 1.22
N VAL A 187 20.01 -2.97 2.37
CA VAL A 187 19.87 -2.34 3.69
C VAL A 187 21.22 -2.35 4.40
N VAL A 188 21.60 -1.20 4.94
CA VAL A 188 22.78 -1.05 5.79
C VAL A 188 22.37 -0.64 7.19
N ARG A 189 23.19 -1.05 8.16
CA ARG A 189 23.08 -0.65 9.55
C ARG A 189 24.34 0.07 10.01
N SER A 190 24.18 1.05 10.89
CA SER A 190 25.25 1.77 11.59
C SER A 190 24.88 1.91 13.06
N GLN A 191 25.89 1.87 13.94
CA GLN A 191 25.75 2.09 15.39
C GLN A 191 26.39 3.41 15.84
N CYS A 192 27.24 4.02 15.00
CA CYS A 192 27.92 5.28 15.31
C CYS A 192 27.13 6.54 14.92
N TYR A 193 26.03 6.41 14.19
CA TYR A 193 25.21 7.57 13.84
C TYR A 193 24.37 8.06 15.02
N ARG A 194 24.44 9.37 15.29
CA ARG A 194 23.71 10.00 16.40
C ARG A 194 22.18 9.92 16.21
N PRO A 195 21.39 9.92 17.29
CA PRO A 195 19.94 10.09 17.19
C PRO A 195 19.59 11.35 16.39
N ALA A 196 18.60 11.25 15.50
CA ALA A 196 18.08 12.40 14.77
C ALA A 196 17.41 13.39 15.74
N ALA A 197 17.62 14.68 15.51
CA ALA A 197 16.89 15.73 16.22
C ALA A 197 15.48 15.83 15.64
N LEU A 198 14.48 15.63 16.49
CA LEU A 198 13.07 15.59 16.10
C LEU A 198 12.30 16.67 16.85
N ARG A 199 11.42 17.35 16.12
CA ARG A 199 10.43 18.26 16.68
C ARG A 199 9.05 17.62 16.57
N GLU A 200 8.31 17.59 17.68
CA GLU A 200 6.96 17.03 17.70
C GLU A 200 6.04 17.80 16.73
N PHE A 201 5.22 17.04 15.99
CA PHE A 201 4.15 17.54 15.16
C PHE A 201 2.83 17.36 15.89
N ALA A 202 2.27 18.48 16.37
CA ALA A 202 0.97 18.49 16.99
C ALA A 202 -0.12 18.52 15.90
N LEU A 203 -0.99 17.51 15.91
CA LEU A 203 -2.16 17.49 15.04
C LEU A 203 -3.10 18.66 15.37
N PRO A 204 -3.77 19.25 14.36
CA PRO A 204 -4.81 20.25 14.60
C PRO A 204 -5.91 19.70 15.53
N ALA A 205 -6.43 20.55 16.42
CA ALA A 205 -7.41 20.16 17.44
C ALA A 205 -8.70 19.57 16.87
N ILE A 206 -9.08 19.99 15.65
CA ILE A 206 -10.24 19.45 14.93
C ILE A 206 -10.03 17.96 14.66
N THR A 207 -8.85 17.57 14.17
CA THR A 207 -8.47 16.20 13.85
C THR A 207 -8.39 15.30 15.08
N ALA A 208 -8.00 15.84 16.24
CA ALA A 208 -7.83 15.07 17.49
C ALA A 208 -9.14 14.53 18.08
N ASN A 209 -10.30 15.05 17.67
CA ASN A 209 -11.61 14.64 18.19
C ASN A 209 -12.29 13.53 17.39
N TYR A 210 -11.72 13.12 16.25
CA TYR A 210 -12.30 12.07 15.42
C TYR A 210 -11.69 10.71 15.80
N THR A 211 -12.38 10.00 16.68
CA THR A 211 -12.02 8.63 17.11
C THR A 211 -13.11 7.63 16.73
N GLU A 212 -13.69 7.77 15.54
CA GLU A 212 -14.60 6.74 15.05
C GLU A 212 -13.81 5.49 14.62
N PRO A 213 -14.26 4.28 15.00
CA PRO A 213 -13.58 3.06 14.62
C PRO A 213 -13.73 2.83 13.11
N VAL A 214 -12.61 2.97 12.40
CA VAL A 214 -12.48 2.48 11.04
C VAL A 214 -12.72 0.97 11.02
N LYS A 215 -13.57 0.51 10.09
CA LYS A 215 -13.87 -0.92 9.95
C LYS A 215 -13.18 -1.50 8.73
N ASP A 216 -12.32 -2.48 8.97
CA ASP A 216 -11.71 -3.31 7.93
C ASP A 216 -12.65 -4.50 7.62
N ILE A 217 -13.04 -4.63 6.35
CA ILE A 217 -13.90 -5.71 5.83
C ILE A 217 -13.08 -6.54 4.85
N GLN A 218 -12.90 -7.83 5.16
CA GLN A 218 -12.29 -8.80 4.26
C GLN A 218 -13.33 -9.40 3.33
N ILE A 219 -13.09 -9.30 2.03
CA ILE A 219 -13.96 -9.84 0.98
C ILE A 219 -13.16 -10.83 0.15
N HIS A 220 -13.56 -12.09 0.16
CA HIS A 220 -13.05 -13.15 -0.71
C HIS A 220 -14.08 -13.53 -1.79
N LYS A 221 -15.09 -14.33 -1.46
CA LYS A 221 -16.06 -14.91 -2.42
C LYS A 221 -17.47 -14.34 -2.29
N GLU A 222 -17.70 -13.48 -1.31
CA GLU A 222 -19.01 -12.93 -0.93
C GLU A 222 -19.67 -12.19 -2.10
N LEU A 223 -18.87 -11.60 -3.00
CA LEU A 223 -19.39 -10.86 -4.16
C LEU A 223 -19.50 -11.69 -5.43
N ASN A 224 -19.13 -12.98 -5.40
CA ASN A 224 -19.22 -13.86 -6.55
C ASN A 224 -20.69 -14.13 -6.93
N GLY A 225 -20.97 -14.27 -8.22
CA GLY A 225 -22.31 -14.60 -8.71
C GLY A 225 -22.73 -13.73 -9.91
N PRO A 226 -24.03 -13.62 -10.22
CA PRO A 226 -24.50 -12.84 -11.35
C PRO A 226 -24.01 -11.38 -11.30
N PHE A 227 -23.54 -10.85 -12.43
CA PHE A 227 -23.05 -9.47 -12.55
C PHE A 227 -24.10 -8.43 -12.12
N SER A 228 -25.36 -8.63 -12.49
CA SER A 228 -26.47 -7.73 -12.16
C SER A 228 -26.70 -7.50 -10.65
N GLN A 229 -26.19 -8.40 -9.81
CA GLN A 229 -26.34 -8.38 -8.36
C GLN A 229 -25.02 -8.00 -7.64
N PHE A 230 -23.93 -7.73 -8.37
CA PHE A 230 -22.62 -7.42 -7.79
C PHE A 230 -22.68 -6.29 -6.77
N GLY A 231 -23.19 -5.11 -7.18
CA GLY A 231 -23.30 -3.97 -6.29
C GLY A 231 -24.22 -4.23 -5.09
N GLN A 232 -25.35 -4.92 -5.27
CA GLN A 232 -26.23 -5.24 -4.16
C GLN A 232 -25.50 -6.10 -3.10
N ARG A 233 -24.80 -7.16 -3.53
CA ARG A 233 -24.01 -7.99 -2.61
C ARG A 233 -22.93 -7.18 -1.88
N PHE A 234 -22.30 -6.22 -2.55
CA PHE A 234 -21.31 -5.35 -1.93
C PHE A 234 -21.93 -4.54 -0.77
N TRP A 235 -23.05 -3.87 -1.04
CA TRP A 235 -23.73 -3.08 -0.01
C TRP A 235 -24.33 -3.96 1.10
N ASP A 236 -24.80 -5.17 0.79
CA ASP A 236 -25.28 -6.12 1.80
C ASP A 236 -24.15 -6.52 2.78
N VAL A 237 -22.97 -6.87 2.25
CA VAL A 237 -21.77 -7.15 3.08
C VAL A 237 -21.41 -5.97 3.97
N LEU A 238 -21.51 -4.74 3.43
CA LEU A 238 -21.20 -3.52 4.17
C LEU A 238 -22.25 -3.23 5.27
N PHE A 239 -23.54 -3.44 4.99
CA PHE A 239 -24.63 -3.23 5.94
C PHE A 239 -24.66 -4.25 7.06
N ASP A 240 -24.40 -5.53 6.77
CA ASP A 240 -24.31 -6.59 7.78
C ASP A 240 -23.22 -6.30 8.81
N GLY A 241 -22.20 -5.52 8.42
CA GLY A 241 -21.13 -5.09 9.30
C GLY A 241 -21.32 -3.72 9.97
N HIS A 242 -22.25 -2.86 9.56
CA HIS A 242 -22.17 -1.44 9.92
C HIS A 242 -23.54 -0.76 10.09
N GLU A 243 -24.12 -0.86 11.29
CA GLU A 243 -25.41 -0.22 11.62
C GLU A 243 -25.43 1.28 11.33
N LYS A 244 -24.32 1.99 11.62
CA LYS A 244 -24.21 3.42 11.32
C LYS A 244 -24.34 3.73 9.83
N VAL A 245 -23.64 2.99 8.95
CA VAL A 245 -23.79 3.18 7.50
C VAL A 245 -25.20 2.81 7.04
N GLN A 246 -25.76 1.74 7.60
CA GLN A 246 -27.13 1.36 7.30
C GLN A 246 -28.13 2.46 7.68
N ASN A 247 -27.97 3.08 8.85
CA ASN A 247 -28.79 4.20 9.30
C ASN A 247 -28.58 5.45 8.44
N LEU A 248 -27.33 5.79 8.13
CA LEU A 248 -26.98 6.92 7.26
C LEU A 248 -27.69 6.81 5.91
N MET A 249 -27.61 5.63 5.29
CA MET A 249 -28.22 5.33 3.99
C MET A 249 -29.75 5.27 4.01
N LYS A 250 -30.36 4.93 5.16
CA LYS A 250 -31.83 4.87 5.32
C LYS A 250 -32.45 6.23 5.60
N THR A 251 -31.73 7.12 6.28
CA THR A 251 -32.31 8.36 6.85
C THR A 251 -31.96 9.62 6.08
N ASN A 252 -30.94 9.58 5.22
CA ASN A 252 -30.40 10.75 4.53
C ASN A 252 -30.40 10.53 3.02
N ARG A 253 -30.29 11.64 2.26
CA ARG A 253 -30.16 11.57 0.80
C ARG A 253 -28.74 11.90 0.37
N ILE A 254 -28.31 11.29 -0.73
CA ILE A 254 -26.97 11.50 -1.28
C ILE A 254 -26.97 12.79 -2.10
N THR A 255 -26.01 13.68 -1.83
CA THR A 255 -25.80 14.95 -2.55
C THR A 255 -24.61 14.89 -3.49
N HIS A 256 -23.63 14.03 -3.23
CA HIS A 256 -22.44 13.92 -4.07
C HIS A 256 -21.84 12.50 -3.95
N ILE A 257 -21.40 11.94 -5.08
CA ILE A 257 -20.66 10.69 -5.15
C ILE A 257 -19.35 10.97 -5.88
N HIS A 258 -18.21 10.63 -5.28
CA HIS A 258 -16.90 10.78 -5.89
C HIS A 258 -16.11 9.47 -5.82
N TYR A 259 -15.72 8.92 -6.96
CA TYR A 259 -14.86 7.74 -7.04
C TYR A 259 -13.51 8.11 -7.67
N THR A 260 -12.42 7.71 -7.03
CA THR A 260 -11.06 7.93 -7.55
C THR A 260 -10.34 6.60 -7.69
N ASP A 261 -9.81 6.30 -8.89
CA ASP A 261 -9.04 5.09 -9.16
C ASP A 261 -8.17 5.26 -10.42
N ARG A 262 -6.85 5.37 -10.23
CA ARG A 262 -5.89 5.54 -11.32
C ARG A 262 -5.71 4.33 -12.26
N TYR A 263 -6.44 3.24 -12.02
CA TYR A 263 -6.37 1.99 -12.81
C TYR A 263 -7.68 1.68 -13.54
N LEU A 264 -8.62 2.62 -13.57
CA LEU A 264 -9.93 2.45 -14.19
C LEU A 264 -9.86 2.71 -15.71
N GLN A 265 -9.23 1.79 -16.47
CA GLN A 265 -8.94 1.94 -17.91
C GLN A 265 -9.45 0.78 -18.79
N ASN A 266 -10.27 -0.14 -18.27
CA ASN A 266 -10.84 -1.24 -19.07
C ASN A 266 -12.36 -1.39 -18.90
N PRO A 267 -13.06 -1.96 -19.91
CA PRO A 267 -14.51 -2.11 -19.88
C PRO A 267 -15.05 -2.85 -18.65
N VAL A 268 -14.35 -3.90 -18.20
CA VAL A 268 -14.76 -4.69 -17.02
C VAL A 268 -14.76 -3.82 -15.76
N ALA A 269 -13.71 -3.03 -15.53
CA ALA A 269 -13.61 -2.18 -14.36
C ALA A 269 -14.71 -1.10 -14.33
N LEU A 270 -15.02 -0.46 -15.47
CA LEU A 270 -16.13 0.50 -15.58
C LEU A 270 -17.50 -0.18 -15.33
N ALA A 271 -17.70 -1.40 -15.81
CA ALA A 271 -18.92 -2.16 -15.60
C ALA A 271 -19.11 -2.58 -14.12
N LEU A 272 -18.03 -2.99 -13.45
CA LEU A 272 -18.04 -3.29 -12.01
C LEU A 272 -18.32 -2.03 -11.19
N LEU A 273 -17.67 -0.91 -11.49
CA LEU A 273 -17.94 0.35 -10.81
C LEU A 273 -19.38 0.80 -11.01
N SER A 274 -19.90 0.77 -12.24
CA SER A 274 -21.29 1.21 -12.49
C SER A 274 -22.32 0.35 -11.77
N THR A 275 -22.06 -0.96 -11.63
CA THR A 275 -22.93 -1.84 -10.85
C THR A 275 -22.79 -1.63 -9.35
N LEU A 276 -21.59 -1.32 -8.85
CA LEU A 276 -21.35 -0.93 -7.45
C LEU A 276 -22.11 0.34 -7.06
N LEU A 277 -22.13 1.35 -7.93
CA LEU A 277 -22.81 2.63 -7.71
C LEU A 277 -24.33 2.54 -7.91
N LYS A 278 -24.82 1.57 -8.68
CA LYS A 278 -26.24 1.46 -9.06
C LYS A 278 -27.22 1.47 -7.88
N PRO A 279 -26.97 0.78 -6.74
CA PRO A 279 -27.86 0.84 -5.58
C PRO A 279 -27.99 2.25 -4.96
N LEU A 280 -26.97 3.11 -5.13
CA LEU A 280 -26.99 4.48 -4.60
C LEU A 280 -27.96 5.39 -5.35
N LYS A 281 -28.25 5.08 -6.62
CA LYS A 281 -29.07 5.91 -7.51
C LYS A 281 -30.42 6.30 -6.91
N THR A 282 -31.08 5.41 -6.18
CA THR A 282 -32.41 5.66 -5.61
C THR A 282 -32.38 6.57 -4.39
N LEU A 283 -31.21 6.72 -3.77
CA LEU A 283 -30.96 7.52 -2.57
C LEU A 283 -30.49 8.94 -2.91
N MET A 284 -30.07 9.18 -4.15
CA MET A 284 -29.62 10.48 -4.63
C MET A 284 -30.72 11.53 -4.61
N THR A 285 -30.35 12.76 -4.26
CA THR A 285 -31.17 13.94 -4.53
C THR A 285 -31.23 14.21 -6.04
N LYS A 286 -32.17 15.06 -6.49
CA LYS A 286 -32.32 15.39 -7.91
C LYS A 286 -31.04 16.00 -8.51
N ASP A 287 -30.39 16.86 -7.73
CA ASP A 287 -29.23 17.64 -8.16
C ASP A 287 -27.90 16.98 -7.77
N ALA A 288 -27.94 15.75 -7.23
CA ALA A 288 -26.74 15.07 -6.76
C ALA A 288 -25.75 14.78 -7.89
N GLU A 289 -24.47 15.03 -7.66
CA GLU A 289 -23.40 14.84 -8.65
C GLU A 289 -22.77 13.45 -8.54
N VAL A 290 -22.25 12.94 -9.65
CA VAL A 290 -21.42 11.74 -9.70
C VAL A 290 -20.13 12.14 -10.40
N VAL A 291 -19.02 12.08 -9.69
CA VAL A 291 -17.68 12.45 -10.17
C VAL A 291 -16.80 11.21 -10.16
N ILE A 292 -16.03 11.00 -11.22
CA ILE A 292 -15.10 9.89 -11.36
C ILE A 292 -13.76 10.45 -11.81
N ASP A 293 -12.73 10.25 -10.99
CA ASP A 293 -11.36 10.62 -11.31
C ASP A 293 -10.54 9.38 -11.63
N THR A 294 -9.88 9.40 -12.78
CA THR A 294 -9.05 8.29 -13.25
C THR A 294 -7.80 8.81 -13.95
N LEU A 295 -6.90 7.90 -14.31
CA LEU A 295 -5.72 8.20 -15.09
C LEU A 295 -5.69 7.30 -16.32
N PHE A 296 -5.35 7.89 -17.46
CA PHE A 296 -5.21 7.14 -18.70
C PHE A 296 -3.74 6.99 -19.07
N LYS A 297 -3.31 5.74 -19.29
CA LYS A 297 -1.99 5.43 -19.85
C LYS A 297 -2.16 4.86 -21.24
N ASN A 298 -1.70 5.62 -22.24
CA ASN A 298 -1.65 5.16 -23.63
C ASN A 298 -0.98 3.78 -23.74
N LYS A 299 -1.52 2.94 -24.63
CA LYS A 299 -0.98 1.60 -24.92
C LYS A 299 -0.43 1.58 -26.34
N ASP A 300 0.57 0.74 -26.58
CA ASP A 300 1.17 0.61 -27.92
C ASP A 300 0.34 -0.24 -28.87
N ARG A 301 -0.59 -1.05 -28.34
CA ARG A 301 -1.43 -1.97 -29.12
C ARG A 301 -2.83 -2.08 -28.51
N PRO A 302 -3.86 -2.26 -29.35
CA PRO A 302 -5.21 -2.48 -28.86
C PRO A 302 -5.32 -3.83 -28.12
N GLY A 303 -6.20 -3.85 -27.12
CA GLY A 303 -6.64 -5.08 -26.47
C GLY A 303 -7.46 -5.97 -27.41
N ASN A 304 -7.81 -7.16 -26.94
CA ASN A 304 -8.72 -8.08 -27.64
C ASN A 304 -9.70 -8.79 -26.68
N ARG A 305 -9.77 -8.33 -25.43
CA ARG A 305 -10.63 -8.87 -24.37
C ARG A 305 -11.24 -7.70 -23.59
N PRO A 306 -12.45 -7.84 -23.03
CA PRO A 306 -13.08 -6.78 -22.24
C PRO A 306 -12.28 -6.35 -20.99
N SER A 307 -11.33 -7.17 -20.54
CA SER A 307 -10.45 -6.88 -19.39
C SER A 307 -9.13 -6.24 -19.80
N HIS A 308 -8.90 -6.00 -21.10
CA HIS A 308 -7.74 -5.24 -21.56
C HIS A 308 -8.09 -3.75 -21.59
N ASP A 309 -7.06 -2.92 -21.42
CA ASP A 309 -7.25 -1.48 -21.41
C ASP A 309 -7.46 -0.92 -22.82
N TRP A 310 -8.17 0.20 -22.91
CA TRP A 310 -8.23 0.98 -24.15
C TRP A 310 -6.84 1.51 -24.53
N MET A 311 -6.62 1.63 -25.84
CA MET A 311 -5.42 2.24 -26.42
C MET A 311 -5.55 3.77 -26.53
N SER A 312 -6.76 4.25 -26.80
CA SER A 312 -7.12 5.65 -27.04
C SER A 312 -7.91 6.22 -25.88
N GLU A 313 -7.48 7.35 -25.35
CA GLU A 313 -8.19 8.08 -24.29
C GLU A 313 -9.57 8.55 -24.77
N ALA A 314 -9.68 8.99 -26.02
CA ALA A 314 -10.94 9.45 -26.58
C ALA A 314 -11.99 8.34 -26.64
N ASP A 315 -11.60 7.11 -27.04
CA ASP A 315 -12.52 5.98 -27.08
C ASP A 315 -12.93 5.53 -25.66
N PHE A 316 -11.99 5.60 -24.72
CA PHE A 316 -12.26 5.36 -23.30
C PHE A 316 -13.27 6.37 -22.76
N GLN A 317 -13.04 7.67 -22.98
CA GLN A 317 -13.89 8.74 -22.49
C GLN A 317 -15.31 8.62 -23.06
N ASP A 318 -15.43 8.47 -24.38
CA ASP A 318 -16.74 8.33 -25.04
C ASP A 318 -17.50 7.09 -24.55
N PHE A 319 -16.80 5.96 -24.37
CA PHE A 319 -17.41 4.77 -23.78
C PHE A 319 -17.86 5.02 -22.34
N ALA A 320 -16.99 5.61 -21.50
CA ALA A 320 -17.25 5.83 -20.08
C ALA A 320 -18.44 6.78 -19.88
N ASP A 321 -18.48 7.91 -20.59
CA ASP A 321 -19.55 8.89 -20.53
C ASP A 321 -20.91 8.25 -20.86
N GLN A 322 -20.99 7.54 -21.99
CA GLN A 322 -22.21 6.87 -22.41
C GLN A 322 -22.61 5.72 -21.47
N TRP A 323 -21.64 4.95 -20.98
CA TRP A 323 -21.88 3.82 -20.08
C TRP A 323 -22.44 4.28 -18.72
N PHE A 324 -21.86 5.33 -18.13
CA PHE A 324 -22.34 5.89 -16.87
C PHE A 324 -23.65 6.66 -17.05
N ALA A 325 -23.82 7.40 -18.14
CA ALA A 325 -25.10 8.03 -18.47
C ALA A 325 -26.25 7.02 -18.52
N ALA A 326 -26.03 5.88 -19.19
CA ALA A 326 -27.01 4.80 -19.26
C ALA A 326 -27.22 4.09 -17.90
N SER A 327 -26.13 3.79 -17.18
CA SER A 327 -26.19 3.02 -15.93
C SER A 327 -26.81 3.82 -14.77
N MET A 328 -26.39 5.07 -14.62
CA MET A 328 -26.83 5.97 -13.54
C MET A 328 -28.09 6.75 -13.92
N GLY A 329 -28.45 6.80 -15.21
CA GLY A 329 -29.57 7.61 -15.71
C GLY A 329 -29.30 9.11 -15.69
N LYS A 330 -28.05 9.51 -15.48
CA LYS A 330 -27.51 10.86 -15.62
C LYS A 330 -26.02 10.76 -15.93
N ALA A 331 -25.46 11.77 -16.58
CA ALA A 331 -24.03 11.83 -16.84
C ALA A 331 -23.25 11.86 -15.52
N ALA A 332 -22.13 11.13 -15.49
CA ALA A 332 -21.08 11.34 -14.50
C ALA A 332 -20.09 12.36 -15.07
N ASP A 333 -19.51 13.19 -14.20
CA ASP A 333 -18.36 14.02 -14.54
C ASP A 333 -17.11 13.17 -14.41
N ILE A 334 -16.44 12.88 -15.52
CA ILE A 334 -15.30 11.96 -15.56
C ILE A 334 -14.06 12.76 -15.93
N THR A 335 -13.14 12.91 -14.98
CA THR A 335 -11.86 13.58 -15.18
C THR A 335 -10.75 12.56 -15.40
N VAL A 336 -10.01 12.73 -16.49
CA VAL A 336 -8.85 11.89 -16.83
C VAL A 336 -7.58 12.70 -16.61
N PHE A 337 -6.74 12.22 -15.70
CA PHE A 337 -5.45 12.81 -15.39
C PHE A 337 -4.34 12.21 -16.25
N ASP A 338 -3.37 13.06 -16.65
CA ASP A 338 -2.21 12.67 -17.45
C ASP A 338 -1.10 12.02 -16.62
N TYR A 339 -0.90 12.46 -15.37
CA TYR A 339 0.26 12.09 -14.57
C TYR A 339 -0.13 11.44 -13.23
N PRO A 340 0.58 10.37 -12.82
CA PRO A 340 0.32 9.70 -11.54
C PRO A 340 0.38 10.62 -10.32
N ARG A 341 1.18 11.69 -10.36
CA ARG A 341 1.31 12.67 -9.27
C ARG A 341 0.05 13.52 -9.03
N ASP A 342 -0.82 13.60 -10.03
CA ASP A 342 -2.01 14.46 -10.00
C ASP A 342 -3.25 13.69 -9.51
N ILE A 343 -3.11 12.39 -9.21
CA ILE A 343 -4.17 11.52 -8.71
C ILE A 343 -3.65 10.61 -7.57
N PRO A 344 -4.44 10.37 -6.52
CA PRO A 344 -4.07 9.42 -5.48
C PRO A 344 -3.89 7.97 -5.97
N HIS A 345 -2.97 7.22 -5.36
CA HIS A 345 -2.83 5.78 -5.56
C HIS A 345 -4.03 5.02 -4.99
N HIS A 346 -4.51 5.44 -3.82
CA HIS A 346 -5.59 4.74 -3.13
C HIS A 346 -6.89 4.82 -3.93
N ARG A 347 -7.60 3.69 -4.02
CA ARG A 347 -8.91 3.66 -4.67
C ARG A 347 -9.98 3.96 -3.64
N LYS A 348 -10.82 4.95 -3.90
CA LYS A 348 -11.73 5.48 -2.88
C LYS A 348 -13.06 5.88 -3.46
N LEU A 349 -14.13 5.57 -2.73
CA LEU A 349 -15.48 6.06 -2.94
C LEU A 349 -15.86 6.95 -1.77
N MET A 350 -16.23 8.19 -2.06
CA MET A 350 -16.79 9.17 -1.13
C MET A 350 -18.28 9.38 -1.48
N VAL A 351 -19.14 9.32 -0.47
CA VAL A 351 -20.58 9.56 -0.61
C VAL A 351 -21.00 10.60 0.42
N ASN A 352 -21.36 11.80 -0.04
CA ASN A 352 -21.77 12.90 0.82
C ASN A 352 -23.29 12.89 0.97
N PHE A 353 -23.75 13.14 2.18
CA PHE A 353 -25.17 13.17 2.54
C PHE A 353 -25.67 14.59 2.81
N ASP A 354 -26.97 14.80 2.70
CA ASP A 354 -27.64 16.09 2.94
C ASP A 354 -27.55 16.60 4.38
N ASN A 355 -27.24 15.72 5.34
CA ASN A 355 -26.96 16.08 6.73
C ASN A 355 -25.50 16.50 7.00
N GLY A 356 -24.64 16.50 5.97
CA GLY A 356 -23.23 16.88 6.06
C GLY A 356 -22.27 15.73 6.37
N GLN A 357 -22.78 14.54 6.75
CA GLN A 357 -21.93 13.37 6.96
C GLN A 357 -21.39 12.84 5.62
N VAL A 358 -20.23 12.18 5.67
CA VAL A 358 -19.59 11.58 4.50
C VAL A 358 -19.24 10.13 4.78
N LEU A 359 -19.69 9.22 3.90
CA LEU A 359 -19.25 7.83 3.89
C LEU A 359 -18.03 7.70 2.98
N LYS A 360 -16.92 7.29 3.57
CA LYS A 360 -15.66 6.99 2.89
C LYS A 360 -15.44 5.48 2.85
N ILE A 361 -15.17 4.97 1.66
CA ILE A 361 -14.86 3.56 1.42
C ILE A 361 -13.55 3.50 0.63
N ARG A 362 -12.49 2.92 1.20
CA ARG A 362 -11.23 2.66 0.50
C ARG A 362 -11.14 1.19 0.10
N PHE A 363 -10.68 0.95 -1.11
CA PHE A 363 -10.48 -0.38 -1.67
C PHE A 363 -8.98 -0.62 -1.85
N ASP A 364 -8.48 -1.72 -1.31
CA ASP A 364 -7.07 -2.12 -1.49
C ASP A 364 -6.71 -2.23 -2.97
N GLN A 365 -7.53 -2.96 -3.74
CA GLN A 365 -7.30 -3.22 -5.17
C GLN A 365 -8.29 -2.54 -6.12
N GLY A 366 -9.21 -1.73 -5.60
CA GLY A 366 -10.27 -1.11 -6.41
C GLY A 366 -11.14 -2.15 -7.11
N MET A 367 -11.62 -1.81 -8.31
CA MET A 367 -12.40 -2.77 -9.12
C MET A 367 -11.53 -3.87 -9.75
N GLY A 368 -10.20 -3.78 -9.63
CA GLY A 368 -9.24 -4.72 -10.22
C GLY A 368 -9.19 -6.09 -9.54
N TYR A 369 -9.66 -6.21 -8.29
CA TYR A 369 -9.73 -7.50 -7.59
C TYR A 369 -10.74 -8.46 -8.24
N TRP A 370 -11.83 -7.94 -8.78
CA TRP A 370 -12.88 -8.76 -9.37
C TRP A 370 -12.71 -8.90 -10.89
N ARG A 371 -13.22 -10.01 -11.41
CA ARG A 371 -13.30 -10.29 -12.84
C ARG A 371 -14.72 -10.67 -13.21
N ILE A 372 -15.07 -10.47 -14.47
CA ILE A 372 -16.32 -11.01 -15.02
C ILE A 372 -15.98 -12.23 -15.86
N ASP A 373 -16.39 -13.41 -15.40
CA ASP A 373 -16.38 -14.62 -16.21
C ASP A 373 -17.50 -14.53 -17.25
N PHE A 374 -17.08 -14.37 -18.49
CA PHE A 374 -17.94 -14.26 -19.64
C PHE A 374 -18.06 -15.61 -20.36
N PRO A 375 -19.28 -15.97 -20.84
CA PRO A 375 -19.45 -17.02 -21.84
C PRO A 375 -18.51 -16.83 -23.03
N TYR A 376 -18.11 -17.93 -23.67
CA TYR A 376 -17.10 -17.93 -24.74
C TYR A 376 -17.37 -16.89 -25.86
N VAL A 377 -18.63 -16.75 -26.27
CA VAL A 377 -19.11 -15.78 -27.26
C VAL A 377 -18.75 -14.32 -26.93
N TRP A 378 -18.61 -13.99 -25.65
CA TRP A 378 -18.35 -12.64 -25.18
C TRP A 378 -16.90 -12.38 -24.74
N ARG A 379 -16.01 -13.38 -24.88
CA ARG A 379 -14.59 -13.25 -24.45
C ARG A 379 -13.73 -12.42 -25.39
N SER A 380 -14.10 -12.36 -26.66
CA SER A 380 -13.44 -11.51 -27.66
C SER A 380 -14.06 -10.12 -27.63
N PHE A 381 -13.24 -9.08 -27.59
CA PHE A 381 -13.66 -7.68 -27.63
C PHE A 381 -12.72 -6.90 -28.54
N ASP A 382 -13.23 -6.35 -29.64
CA ASP A 382 -12.41 -5.62 -30.60
C ASP A 382 -12.49 -4.13 -30.25
N PHE A 383 -11.33 -3.54 -29.90
CA PHE A 383 -11.24 -2.13 -29.55
C PHE A 383 -11.21 -1.22 -30.79
N ASN A 384 -11.15 -1.79 -32.00
CA ASN A 384 -11.28 -1.03 -33.24
C ASN A 384 -12.74 -0.89 -33.70
N ASP A 385 -13.67 -1.62 -33.08
CA ASP A 385 -15.11 -1.39 -33.28
C ASP A 385 -15.46 0.04 -32.80
N ASP A 386 -16.46 0.67 -33.41
CA ASP A 386 -16.95 1.96 -32.92
C ASP A 386 -17.49 1.84 -31.48
N VAL A 387 -17.43 2.95 -30.72
CA VAL A 387 -17.82 2.97 -29.30
C VAL A 387 -19.27 2.50 -29.09
N THR A 388 -20.19 2.79 -30.02
CA THR A 388 -21.58 2.32 -29.91
C THR A 388 -21.67 0.79 -30.01
N SER A 389 -20.91 0.17 -30.91
CA SER A 389 -20.79 -1.28 -31.01
C SER A 389 -20.16 -1.90 -29.76
N GLN A 390 -19.09 -1.29 -29.23
CA GLN A 390 -18.45 -1.68 -27.97
C GLN A 390 -19.44 -1.68 -26.80
N LEU A 391 -20.22 -0.60 -26.64
CA LEU A 391 -21.26 -0.46 -25.61
C LEU A 391 -22.33 -1.55 -25.71
N HIS A 392 -22.87 -1.79 -26.91
CA HIS A 392 -23.89 -2.83 -27.12
C HIS A 392 -23.36 -4.22 -26.78
N LYS A 393 -22.12 -4.52 -27.17
CA LYS A 393 -21.47 -5.80 -26.89
C LYS A 393 -21.25 -5.99 -25.40
N MET A 394 -20.72 -4.97 -24.72
CA MET A 394 -20.51 -5.03 -23.27
C MET A 394 -21.83 -5.17 -22.51
N ALA A 395 -22.87 -4.44 -22.90
CA ALA A 395 -24.20 -4.53 -22.29
C ALA A 395 -24.83 -5.93 -22.45
N LYS A 396 -24.65 -6.60 -23.59
CA LYS A 396 -25.09 -8.00 -23.78
C LYS A 396 -24.26 -8.97 -22.95
N ALA A 397 -22.93 -8.84 -23.00
CA ALA A 397 -22.01 -9.68 -22.23
C ALA A 397 -22.31 -9.63 -20.72
N CYS A 398 -22.57 -8.44 -20.18
CA CYS A 398 -22.90 -8.23 -18.77
C CYS A 398 -24.21 -8.90 -18.31
N LYS A 399 -25.17 -9.15 -19.21
CA LYS A 399 -26.41 -9.87 -18.86
C LYS A 399 -26.16 -11.34 -18.52
N GLU A 400 -25.13 -11.93 -19.11
CA GLU A 400 -24.76 -13.35 -18.93
C GLU A 400 -23.49 -13.53 -18.09
N GLY A 401 -22.79 -12.43 -17.78
CA GLY A 401 -21.55 -12.44 -17.01
C GLY A 401 -21.76 -12.78 -15.54
N LYS A 402 -20.76 -13.47 -14.97
CA LYS A 402 -20.67 -13.76 -13.54
C LYS A 402 -19.44 -13.09 -12.95
N VAL A 403 -19.60 -12.34 -11.88
CA VAL A 403 -18.47 -11.82 -11.13
C VAL A 403 -17.82 -12.96 -10.34
N ILE A 404 -16.50 -13.00 -10.39
CA ILE A 404 -15.65 -13.87 -9.58
C ILE A 404 -14.49 -13.04 -9.01
N ASN A 405 -13.99 -13.43 -7.84
CA ASN A 405 -12.74 -12.91 -7.30
C ASN A 405 -11.57 -13.29 -8.22
N GLY A 406 -10.63 -12.36 -8.40
CA GLY A 406 -9.47 -12.50 -9.28
C GLY A 406 -8.33 -13.31 -8.66
N GLU A 407 -8.34 -13.48 -7.34
CA GLU A 407 -7.32 -14.21 -6.57
C GLU A 407 -7.93 -15.38 -5.79
N GLU A 408 -7.48 -16.61 -6.05
CA GLU A 408 -8.05 -17.80 -5.42
C GLU A 408 -7.77 -17.89 -3.91
N ASN A 409 -6.61 -17.40 -3.47
CA ASN A 409 -6.09 -17.65 -2.11
C ASN A 409 -6.22 -16.48 -1.14
N TRP A 410 -6.56 -15.29 -1.63
CA TRP A 410 -6.45 -14.06 -0.84
C TRP A 410 -7.74 -13.25 -0.93
N SER A 411 -8.20 -12.71 0.20
CA SER A 411 -9.25 -11.69 0.27
C SER A 411 -8.70 -10.32 -0.11
N THR A 412 -9.55 -9.43 -0.62
CA THR A 412 -9.26 -7.99 -0.66
C THR A 412 -9.82 -7.31 0.58
N ASP A 413 -9.11 -6.29 1.06
CA ASP A 413 -9.54 -5.47 2.19
C ASP A 413 -10.31 -4.23 1.69
N VAL A 414 -11.43 -3.93 2.34
CA VAL A 414 -12.22 -2.71 2.15
C VAL A 414 -12.36 -2.00 3.48
N VAL A 415 -11.96 -0.74 3.51
CA VAL A 415 -11.91 0.07 4.72
C VAL A 415 -13.05 1.08 4.69
N VAL A 416 -13.89 1.08 5.72
CA VAL A 416 -15.11 1.90 5.77
C VAL A 416 -15.06 2.86 6.96
N GLU A 417 -15.43 4.11 6.69
CA GLU A 417 -15.40 5.20 7.65
C GLU A 417 -16.57 6.16 7.41
N VAL A 418 -17.22 6.63 8.50
CA VAL A 418 -18.24 7.69 8.44
C VAL A 418 -17.67 8.93 9.10
N MET A 419 -17.46 9.97 8.31
CA MET A 419 -16.96 11.27 8.77
C MET A 419 -18.14 12.14 9.19
N GLU A 420 -18.02 12.75 10.36
CA GLU A 420 -18.97 13.75 10.86
C GLU A 420 -18.72 15.12 10.20
N PRO A 421 -19.73 16.02 10.18
CA PRO A 421 -19.64 17.34 9.56
C PRO A 421 -18.53 18.25 10.09
#